data_AF-A0A5C0XPI7-F1
#
_entry.id   AF-A0A5C0XPI7-F1
#
_cell.length_a   1.000
_cell.length_b   1.000
_cell.length_c   1.000
_cell.angle_alpha   90.00
_cell.angle_beta   90.00
_cell.angle_gamma   90.00
#
_symmetry.space_group_name_H-M   'P 1'
#
loop_
_entity.id
_entity.type
_entity.pdbx_description
1 polymer ?
#
loop_
_entity_poly.entity_id
_entity_poly.type
_entity_poly.pdbx_seq_one_letter_code
_entity_poly.pdbx_strand_id
1 'polypeptide(L)'
;MHLRYYAPCYEKETHEKILNYLEDIKKLHNINYEEIPVRHWVPEWYSRKAEISEAYVYDNHLKPYSSLILSNCNKLLQMGLDLHCDTVSSKFKSRSGNIYVAGTIAVVENGVTLLALADKDEIFEFLKALLREGWNLLNMLEKTKPKTIVEPREREKEIKRALILALSKNFDYVLMDVKLNALSGDEWDPFIYFSPDADIIAVNERENHIIGIEVKGYRSNKGIIQKANIYEAIGEAMMYLLNPYMKYKGEKIEGSIFDEVWLCYPYKRDFEDFKRVIEITPIGLLSAYEGVVKRPEKNPFVNERAKEIFLENLSTFRSYIQGGRKMHKIV
;
A
#
# COMPACT_ATOMS: atom_id res chain seq x y z
N MET A 1 26.75 -0.36 -1.34
CA MET A 1 26.07 -1.60 -1.74
C MET A 1 26.35 -2.71 -0.74
N HIS A 2 25.39 -3.59 -0.49
CA HIS A 2 25.50 -4.75 0.40
C HIS A 2 24.52 -5.86 -0.01
N LEU A 3 24.74 -7.06 0.52
CA LEU A 3 23.81 -8.19 0.34
C LEU A 3 22.74 -8.16 1.42
N ARG A 4 21.51 -8.50 1.06
CA ARG A 4 20.41 -8.62 2.01
C ARG A 4 19.79 -10.00 1.85
N TYR A 5 19.79 -10.77 2.93
CA TYR A 5 19.17 -12.08 2.99
C TYR A 5 17.84 -11.98 3.74
N TYR A 6 16.73 -12.23 3.04
CA TYR A 6 15.41 -12.30 3.64
C TYR A 6 15.19 -13.70 4.23
N ALA A 7 15.56 -13.87 5.48
CA ALA A 7 15.62 -15.16 6.16
C ALA A 7 14.27 -15.58 6.78
N PRO A 8 14.07 -16.89 7.03
CA PRO A 8 14.93 -18.01 6.65
C PRO A 8 14.57 -18.61 5.28
N CYS A 9 15.49 -19.35 4.65
CA CYS A 9 15.13 -20.34 3.64
C CYS A 9 14.51 -21.56 4.35
N TYR A 10 13.49 -22.20 3.77
CA TYR A 10 12.75 -23.29 4.43
C TYR A 10 13.60 -24.51 4.78
N GLU A 11 14.59 -24.82 3.93
CA GLU A 11 15.51 -25.93 4.13
C GLU A 11 16.69 -25.47 4.97
N LYS A 12 16.87 -26.07 6.16
CA LYS A 12 17.94 -25.72 7.10
C LYS A 12 19.32 -25.78 6.46
N GLU A 13 19.62 -26.86 5.72
CA GLU A 13 20.91 -27.03 5.04
C GLU A 13 21.16 -25.93 4.00
N THR A 14 20.13 -25.57 3.24
CA THR A 14 20.20 -24.49 2.24
C THR A 14 20.40 -23.14 2.92
N HIS A 15 19.70 -22.88 4.02
CA HIS A 15 19.87 -21.67 4.83
C HIS A 15 21.29 -21.53 5.38
N GLU A 16 21.81 -22.58 6.02
CA GLU A 16 23.18 -22.60 6.56
C GLU A 16 24.22 -22.42 5.45
N LYS A 17 24.01 -23.06 4.29
CA LYS A 17 24.90 -22.92 3.14
C LYS A 17 24.91 -21.49 2.59
N ILE A 18 23.75 -20.84 2.50
CA ILE A 18 23.65 -19.42 2.13
C ILE A 18 24.46 -18.56 3.11
N LEU A 19 24.25 -18.75 4.43
CA LEU A 19 24.98 -17.99 5.45
C LEU A 19 26.50 -18.18 5.34
N ASN A 20 26.97 -19.40 5.08
CA ASN A 20 28.39 -19.68 4.88
C ASN A 20 28.95 -18.90 3.67
N TYR A 21 28.26 -18.90 2.53
CA TYR A 21 28.67 -18.10 1.37
C TYR A 21 28.71 -16.60 1.70
N LEU A 22 27.72 -16.08 2.41
CA LEU A 22 27.66 -14.67 2.78
C LEU A 22 28.82 -14.26 3.69
N GLU A 23 29.16 -15.10 4.68
CA GLU A 23 30.32 -14.91 5.55
C GLU A 23 31.65 -14.99 4.79
N ASP A 24 31.80 -15.95 3.87
CA ASP A 24 33.01 -16.09 3.06
C ASP A 24 33.20 -14.89 2.11
N ILE A 25 32.13 -14.43 1.47
CA ILE A 25 32.12 -13.24 0.62
C ILE A 25 32.50 -11.99 1.43
N LYS A 26 31.95 -11.86 2.65
CA LYS A 26 32.28 -10.75 3.55
C LYS A 26 33.76 -10.77 3.94
N LYS A 27 34.30 -11.92 4.31
CA LYS A 27 35.72 -12.06 4.70
C LYS A 27 36.66 -11.79 3.52
N LEU A 28 36.36 -12.33 2.35
CA LEU A 28 37.24 -12.27 1.19
C LEU A 28 37.20 -10.91 0.47
N HIS A 29 36.00 -10.35 0.30
CA HIS A 29 35.79 -9.15 -0.53
C HIS A 29 35.38 -7.91 0.26
N ASN A 30 35.20 -8.01 1.58
CA ASN A 30 34.66 -6.95 2.43
C ASN A 30 33.28 -6.44 1.95
N ILE A 31 32.48 -7.34 1.37
CA ILE A 31 31.10 -7.06 0.98
C ILE A 31 30.20 -7.43 2.15
N ASN A 32 29.62 -6.43 2.80
CA ASN A 32 28.73 -6.66 3.94
C ASN A 32 27.43 -7.34 3.51
N TYR A 33 26.83 -8.05 4.45
CA TYR A 33 25.48 -8.54 4.32
C TYR A 33 24.66 -8.27 5.59
N GLU A 34 23.34 -8.21 5.43
CA GLU A 34 22.39 -8.21 6.53
C GLU A 34 21.40 -9.36 6.36
N GLU A 35 20.94 -9.89 7.49
CA GLU A 35 19.92 -10.94 7.55
C GLU A 35 18.65 -10.32 8.14
N ILE A 36 17.56 -10.31 7.38
CA ILE A 36 16.27 -9.76 7.79
C ILE A 36 15.28 -10.91 7.93
N PRO A 37 14.86 -11.27 9.15
CA PRO A 37 13.81 -12.26 9.37
C PRO A 37 12.45 -11.76 8.85
N VAL A 38 11.83 -12.45 7.89
CA VAL A 38 10.58 -11.99 7.24
C VAL A 38 9.31 -12.77 7.59
N ARG A 39 9.42 -13.85 8.36
CA ARG A 39 8.33 -14.84 8.51
C ARG A 39 7.95 -15.14 9.95
N HIS A 40 6.64 -15.13 10.22
CA HIS A 40 6.07 -15.30 11.56
C HIS A 40 5.87 -16.78 11.95
N TRP A 41 5.74 -17.69 10.98
CA TRP A 41 5.68 -19.14 11.24
C TRP A 41 7.08 -19.72 11.05
N VAL A 42 7.77 -19.81 12.17
CA VAL A 42 9.18 -20.12 12.25
C VAL A 42 9.35 -21.65 12.26
N PRO A 43 10.14 -22.25 11.35
CA PRO A 43 10.48 -23.66 11.48
C PRO A 43 11.28 -23.86 12.77
N GLU A 44 11.09 -24.99 13.47
CA GLU A 44 11.64 -25.24 14.83
C GLU A 44 13.15 -24.97 14.98
N TRP A 45 13.90 -25.04 13.87
CA TRP A 45 15.35 -24.84 13.83
C TRP A 45 15.81 -23.38 13.69
N TYR A 46 14.92 -22.44 13.33
CA TYR A 46 15.24 -21.02 13.20
C TYR A 46 14.71 -20.29 14.44
N SER A 47 15.50 -19.45 15.11
CA SER A 47 15.10 -18.88 16.42
C SER A 47 14.78 -17.39 16.38
N ARG A 48 15.04 -16.71 15.26
CA ARG A 48 14.83 -15.27 15.14
C ARG A 48 13.36 -14.94 14.85
N LYS A 49 12.85 -13.91 15.53
CA LYS A 49 11.51 -13.37 15.30
C LYS A 49 11.48 -12.55 14.01
N ALA A 50 10.34 -12.58 13.32
CA ALA A 50 10.10 -11.72 12.17
C ALA A 50 10.29 -10.24 12.54
N GLU A 51 11.15 -9.55 11.81
CA GLU A 51 11.32 -8.11 11.92
C GLU A 51 10.36 -7.37 10.98
N ILE A 52 10.03 -7.98 9.85
CA ILE A 52 9.19 -7.40 8.80
C ILE A 52 8.35 -8.49 8.13
N SER A 53 7.24 -8.14 7.48
CA SER A 53 6.41 -9.13 6.78
C SER A 53 6.85 -9.33 5.33
N GLU A 54 6.68 -10.54 4.79
CA GLU A 54 6.93 -10.83 3.36
C GLU A 54 6.15 -9.87 2.44
N ALA A 55 4.90 -9.56 2.79
CA ALA A 55 4.08 -8.62 2.04
C ALA A 55 4.69 -7.21 1.99
N TYR A 56 5.23 -6.73 3.11
CA TYR A 56 5.91 -5.44 3.15
C TYR A 56 7.17 -5.46 2.27
N VAL A 57 7.97 -6.52 2.36
CA VAL A 57 9.20 -6.63 1.54
C VAL A 57 8.84 -6.64 0.05
N TYR A 58 7.83 -7.40 -0.35
CA TYR A 58 7.36 -7.41 -1.73
C TYR A 58 6.92 -6.01 -2.21
N ASP A 59 6.05 -5.34 -1.46
CA ASP A 59 5.47 -4.05 -1.88
C ASP A 59 6.46 -2.87 -1.82
N ASN A 60 7.45 -2.93 -0.94
CA ASN A 60 8.35 -1.81 -0.67
C ASN A 60 9.79 -2.04 -1.14
N HIS A 61 10.32 -3.26 -1.08
CA HIS A 61 11.70 -3.55 -1.44
C HIS A 61 11.84 -4.21 -2.81
N LEU A 62 10.83 -4.93 -3.33
CA LEU A 62 10.95 -5.68 -4.58
C LEU A 62 10.16 -5.02 -5.72
N LYS A 63 8.84 -4.97 -5.59
CA LYS A 63 7.91 -4.52 -6.62
C LYS A 63 8.26 -3.14 -7.21
N PRO A 64 8.65 -2.13 -6.41
CA PRO A 64 9.01 -0.81 -6.97
C PRO A 64 10.21 -0.86 -7.92
N TYR A 65 11.10 -1.83 -7.73
CA TYR A 65 12.35 -1.97 -8.48
C TYR A 65 12.28 -3.11 -9.51
N SER A 66 11.09 -3.64 -9.83
CA SER A 66 10.95 -4.84 -10.67
C SER A 66 11.62 -4.71 -12.05
N SER A 67 11.58 -3.54 -12.68
CA SER A 67 12.23 -3.34 -13.98
C SER A 67 13.76 -3.35 -13.86
N LEU A 68 14.30 -2.73 -12.81
CA LEU A 68 15.72 -2.71 -12.52
C LEU A 68 16.24 -4.10 -12.18
N ILE A 69 15.54 -4.83 -11.31
CA ILE A 69 15.85 -6.22 -10.94
C ILE A 69 15.89 -7.10 -12.19
N LEU A 70 14.89 -7.01 -13.06
CA LEU A 70 14.84 -7.80 -14.29
C LEU A 70 15.98 -7.42 -15.26
N SER A 71 16.25 -6.13 -15.44
CA SER A 71 17.34 -5.65 -16.30
C SER A 71 18.70 -6.15 -15.82
N ASN A 72 18.96 -6.03 -14.52
CA ASN A 72 20.20 -6.50 -13.90
C ASN A 72 20.34 -8.02 -13.95
N CYS A 73 19.25 -8.78 -13.75
CA CYS A 73 19.26 -10.22 -13.96
C CYS A 73 19.65 -10.56 -15.40
N ASN A 74 18.99 -9.95 -16.39
CA ASN A 74 19.28 -10.20 -17.81
C ASN A 74 20.73 -9.86 -18.16
N LYS A 75 21.30 -8.82 -17.55
CA LYS A 75 22.71 -8.46 -17.74
C LYS A 75 23.65 -9.54 -17.22
N LEU A 76 23.39 -10.08 -16.04
CA LEU A 76 24.17 -11.18 -15.48
C LEU A 76 24.02 -12.48 -16.30
N LEU A 77 22.82 -12.75 -16.82
CA LEU A 77 22.56 -13.87 -17.74
C LEU A 77 23.39 -13.73 -19.03
N GLN A 78 23.45 -12.53 -19.62
CA GLN A 78 24.29 -12.24 -20.80
C GLN A 78 25.80 -12.42 -20.54
N MET A 79 26.21 -12.36 -19.27
CA MET A 79 27.58 -12.60 -18.84
C MET A 79 27.89 -14.07 -18.57
N GLY A 80 26.91 -14.96 -18.76
CA GLY A 80 27.09 -16.41 -18.65
C GLY A 80 26.73 -17.00 -17.30
N LEU A 81 26.08 -16.26 -16.39
CA LEU A 81 25.48 -16.85 -15.19
C LEU A 81 24.15 -17.51 -15.56
N ASP A 82 23.91 -18.71 -15.05
CA ASP A 82 22.63 -19.41 -15.24
C ASP A 82 21.59 -18.91 -14.23
N LEU A 83 20.82 -17.89 -14.61
CA LEU A 83 19.84 -17.21 -13.75
C LEU A 83 18.45 -17.22 -14.36
N HIS A 84 17.42 -17.35 -13.53
CA HIS A 84 16.04 -17.28 -13.96
C HIS A 84 15.51 -15.83 -13.93
N CYS A 85 15.53 -15.17 -15.09
CA CYS A 85 15.19 -13.75 -15.19
C CYS A 85 13.70 -13.48 -15.44
N ASP A 86 12.97 -13.49 -14.34
CA ASP A 86 11.54 -13.26 -14.27
C ASP A 86 11.17 -11.91 -13.64
N THR A 87 9.96 -11.40 -13.94
CA THR A 87 9.43 -10.21 -13.25
C THR A 87 9.24 -10.50 -11.75
N VAL A 88 9.28 -9.47 -10.90
CA VAL A 88 9.05 -9.63 -9.46
C VAL A 88 7.69 -10.27 -9.17
N SER A 89 6.65 -9.95 -9.96
CA SER A 89 5.34 -10.58 -9.78
C SER A 89 5.34 -12.06 -10.14
N SER A 90 6.09 -12.48 -11.16
CA SER A 90 6.20 -13.90 -11.54
C SER A 90 6.97 -14.68 -10.47
N LYS A 91 8.10 -14.12 -10.01
CA LYS A 91 9.03 -14.78 -9.10
C LYS A 91 8.53 -14.86 -7.64
N PHE A 92 7.85 -13.82 -7.14
CA PHE A 92 7.56 -13.69 -5.70
C PHE A 92 6.06 -13.74 -5.36
N LYS A 93 5.16 -13.87 -6.33
CA LYS A 93 3.71 -13.86 -6.10
C LYS A 93 2.99 -14.97 -6.87
N SER A 94 2.22 -15.81 -6.17
CA SER A 94 1.41 -16.85 -6.83
C SER A 94 0.22 -16.27 -7.60
N ARG A 95 -0.37 -17.09 -8.46
CA ARG A 95 -1.66 -16.78 -9.13
C ARG A 95 -2.79 -16.49 -8.14
N SER A 96 -2.79 -17.14 -6.97
CA SER A 96 -3.75 -16.90 -5.88
C SER A 96 -3.46 -15.64 -5.06
N GLY A 97 -2.34 -14.95 -5.33
CA GLY A 97 -1.98 -13.71 -4.66
C GLY A 97 -1.07 -13.85 -3.43
N ASN A 98 -0.66 -15.07 -3.08
CA ASN A 98 0.26 -15.32 -1.97
C ASN A 98 1.65 -14.82 -2.32
N ILE A 99 2.33 -14.20 -1.35
CA ILE A 99 3.66 -13.62 -1.50
C ILE A 99 4.68 -14.52 -0.80
N TYR A 100 5.79 -14.83 -1.48
CA TYR A 100 6.86 -15.67 -0.97
C TYR A 100 8.19 -14.93 -1.15
N VAL A 101 8.83 -14.56 -0.04
CA VAL A 101 10.07 -13.77 -0.02
C VAL A 101 11.15 -14.44 0.84
N ALA A 102 10.75 -15.27 1.80
CA ALA A 102 11.65 -16.05 2.63
C ALA A 102 12.62 -16.90 1.77
N GLY A 103 13.92 -16.79 2.05
CA GLY A 103 15.00 -17.43 1.29
C GLY A 103 15.68 -16.52 0.25
N THR A 104 15.17 -15.32 0.00
CA THR A 104 15.65 -14.43 -1.07
C THR A 104 16.99 -13.78 -0.75
N ILE A 105 17.90 -13.75 -1.73
CA ILE A 105 19.11 -12.91 -1.71
C ILE A 105 18.91 -11.69 -2.60
N ALA A 106 19.12 -10.51 -2.04
CA ALA A 106 19.04 -9.25 -2.74
C ALA A 106 20.36 -8.47 -2.68
N VAL A 107 20.63 -7.69 -3.73
CA VAL A 107 21.71 -6.70 -3.73
C VAL A 107 21.07 -5.33 -3.54
N VAL A 108 21.50 -4.59 -2.51
CA VAL A 108 20.89 -3.32 -2.12
C VAL A 108 21.94 -2.21 -2.11
N GLU A 109 21.58 -1.03 -2.61
CA GLU A 109 22.38 0.18 -2.51
C GLU A 109 21.51 1.40 -2.24
N ASN A 110 21.80 2.15 -1.17
CA ASN A 110 21.05 3.37 -0.79
C ASN A 110 19.52 3.17 -0.75
N GLY A 111 19.07 2.01 -0.26
CA GLY A 111 17.64 1.65 -0.19
C GLY A 111 17.02 1.18 -1.51
N VAL A 112 17.79 1.09 -2.60
CA VAL A 112 17.36 0.57 -3.90
C VAL A 112 17.74 -0.90 -4.01
N THR A 113 16.78 -1.76 -4.31
CA THR A 113 17.06 -3.18 -4.63
C THR A 113 17.47 -3.31 -6.08
N LEU A 114 18.74 -3.63 -6.32
CA LEU A 114 19.33 -3.74 -7.65
C LEU A 114 19.07 -5.11 -8.28
N LEU A 115 19.07 -6.16 -7.46
CA LEU A 115 18.85 -7.55 -7.85
C LEU A 115 18.12 -8.28 -6.72
N ALA A 116 17.28 -9.26 -7.06
CA ALA A 116 16.65 -10.16 -6.10
C ALA A 116 16.49 -11.56 -6.72
N LEU A 117 17.00 -12.56 -6.01
CA LEU A 117 17.06 -13.96 -6.41
C LEU A 117 16.33 -14.81 -5.36
N ALA A 118 15.41 -15.65 -5.80
CA ALA A 118 14.52 -16.45 -4.96
C ALA A 118 14.72 -17.96 -5.15
N ASP A 119 15.07 -18.37 -6.37
CA ASP A 119 15.28 -19.78 -6.68
C ASP A 119 16.65 -20.25 -6.15
N LYS A 120 16.71 -21.50 -5.69
CA LYS A 120 17.88 -22.05 -5.01
C LYS A 120 19.10 -22.10 -5.94
N ASP A 121 18.89 -22.50 -7.18
CA ASP A 121 19.98 -22.70 -8.13
C ASP A 121 20.54 -21.35 -8.58
N GLU A 122 19.67 -20.37 -8.88
CA GLU A 122 20.12 -19.02 -9.22
C GLU A 122 20.84 -18.32 -8.06
N ILE A 123 20.39 -18.54 -6.80
CA ILE A 123 21.05 -17.97 -5.62
C ILE A 123 22.48 -18.52 -5.52
N PHE A 124 22.66 -19.84 -5.62
CA PHE A 124 23.99 -20.42 -5.48
C PHE A 124 24.88 -20.12 -6.67
N GLU A 125 24.34 -20.04 -7.89
CA GLU A 125 25.10 -19.62 -9.06
C GLU A 125 25.63 -18.20 -8.88
N PHE A 126 24.77 -17.28 -8.45
CA PHE A 126 25.17 -15.91 -8.15
C PHE A 126 26.18 -15.81 -7.00
N LEU A 127 25.96 -16.52 -5.88
CA LEU A 127 26.87 -16.46 -4.72
C LEU A 127 28.25 -17.03 -5.05
N LYS A 128 28.34 -18.10 -5.86
CA LYS A 128 29.62 -18.63 -6.34
C LYS A 128 30.35 -17.63 -7.25
N ALA A 129 29.62 -17.03 -8.20
CA ALA A 129 30.19 -16.01 -9.07
C ALA A 129 30.67 -14.80 -8.26
N LEU A 130 29.89 -14.37 -7.27
CA LEU A 130 30.24 -13.26 -6.39
C LEU A 130 31.43 -13.58 -5.49
N LEU A 131 31.56 -14.81 -5.00
CA LEU A 131 32.74 -15.24 -4.24
C LEU A 131 34.00 -15.25 -5.12
N ARG A 132 33.89 -15.51 -6.42
CA ARG A 132 35.01 -15.47 -7.37
C ARG A 132 35.40 -14.04 -7.75
N GLU A 133 34.41 -13.19 -8.04
CA GLU A 133 34.63 -11.90 -8.73
C GLU A 133 34.47 -10.68 -7.83
N GLY A 134 33.83 -10.82 -6.67
CA GLY A 134 33.66 -9.77 -5.68
C GLY A 134 33.01 -8.50 -6.25
N TRP A 135 33.63 -7.36 -5.97
CA TRP A 135 33.13 -6.04 -6.39
C TRP A 135 33.04 -5.87 -7.91
N ASN A 136 33.80 -6.63 -8.70
CA ASN A 136 33.72 -6.52 -10.16
C ASN A 136 32.33 -6.91 -10.67
N LEU A 137 31.77 -8.00 -10.13
CA LEU A 137 30.42 -8.46 -10.47
C LEU A 137 29.35 -7.45 -10.04
N LEU A 138 29.48 -6.92 -8.81
CA LEU A 138 28.51 -5.96 -8.26
C LEU A 138 28.53 -4.60 -8.96
N ASN A 139 29.71 -4.13 -9.37
CA ASN A 139 29.85 -2.84 -10.06
C ASN A 139 29.26 -2.85 -11.47
N MET A 140 28.97 -4.02 -12.03
CA MET A 140 28.30 -4.15 -13.32
C MET A 140 26.79 -3.92 -13.24
N LEU A 141 26.19 -4.01 -12.05
CA LEU A 141 24.76 -3.76 -11.90
C LEU A 141 24.43 -2.30 -12.18
N GLU A 142 23.33 -2.08 -12.89
CA GLU A 142 22.73 -0.76 -13.03
C GLU A 142 22.25 -0.28 -11.65
N LYS A 143 22.68 0.94 -11.29
CA LYS A 143 22.46 1.55 -9.96
C LYS A 143 21.37 2.62 -9.96
N THR A 144 20.91 3.03 -11.15
CA THR A 144 19.97 4.13 -11.31
C THR A 144 18.59 3.74 -10.77
N LYS A 145 18.15 4.41 -9.69
CA LYS A 145 16.77 4.31 -9.22
C LYS A 145 15.86 4.63 -10.42
N PRO A 146 14.91 3.75 -10.77
CA PRO A 146 13.94 4.06 -11.80
C PRO A 146 13.27 5.39 -11.44
N LYS A 147 13.25 6.36 -12.37
CA LYS A 147 12.59 7.68 -12.20
C LYS A 147 11.08 7.59 -11.90
N THR A 148 10.56 6.38 -11.85
CA THR A 148 9.18 5.95 -11.70
C THR A 148 8.77 5.58 -10.28
N ILE A 149 9.69 5.52 -9.31
CA ILE A 149 9.32 5.03 -7.98
C ILE A 149 8.69 6.14 -7.16
N VAL A 150 7.37 6.05 -6.98
CA VAL A 150 6.62 6.90 -6.06
C VAL A 150 7.06 6.58 -4.63
N GLU A 151 7.49 7.62 -3.91
CA GLU A 151 7.86 7.53 -2.50
C GLU A 151 6.68 6.95 -1.69
N PRO A 152 6.91 6.04 -0.71
CA PRO A 152 5.83 5.38 0.02
C PRO A 152 4.79 6.36 0.57
N ARG A 153 5.23 7.49 1.13
CA ARG A 153 4.36 8.55 1.68
C ARG A 153 3.45 9.23 0.64
N GLU A 154 3.78 9.12 -0.64
CA GLU A 154 3.02 9.74 -1.74
C GLU A 154 2.05 8.73 -2.38
N ARG A 155 2.04 7.47 -1.93
CA ARG A 155 1.12 6.44 -2.42
C ARG A 155 -0.22 6.57 -1.71
N GLU A 156 -1.30 6.51 -2.49
CA GLU A 156 -2.69 6.64 -2.03
C GLU A 156 -3.01 5.74 -0.82
N LYS A 157 -2.60 4.46 -0.87
CA LYS A 157 -2.78 3.49 0.22
C LYS A 157 -2.11 3.92 1.54
N GLU A 158 -0.90 4.46 1.48
CA GLU A 158 -0.19 4.89 2.69
C GLU A 158 -0.77 6.19 3.25
N ILE A 159 -1.25 7.07 2.36
CA ILE A 159 -1.98 8.29 2.76
C ILE A 159 -3.28 7.91 3.47
N LYS A 160 -4.07 6.98 2.91
CA LYS A 160 -5.29 6.46 3.55
C LYS A 160 -5.01 5.93 4.96
N ARG A 161 -3.96 5.12 5.12
CA ARG A 161 -3.52 4.60 6.43
C ARG A 161 -3.14 5.71 7.41
N ALA A 162 -2.36 6.70 6.96
CA ALA A 162 -1.97 7.83 7.80
C ALA A 162 -3.20 8.64 8.27
N LEU A 163 -4.15 8.88 7.37
CA LEU A 163 -5.41 9.57 7.70
C LEU A 163 -6.25 8.77 8.70
N ILE A 164 -6.39 7.45 8.51
CA ILE A 164 -7.12 6.59 9.45
C ILE A 164 -6.52 6.69 10.85
N LEU A 165 -5.19 6.63 10.99
CA LEU A 165 -4.51 6.77 12.28
C LEU A 165 -4.78 8.14 12.92
N ALA A 166 -4.78 9.21 12.12
CA ALA A 166 -5.05 10.56 12.61
C ALA A 166 -6.53 10.74 13.05
N LEU A 167 -7.47 10.30 12.21
CA LEU A 167 -8.92 10.40 12.44
C LEU A 167 -9.37 9.54 13.62
N SER A 168 -8.74 8.37 13.82
CA SER A 168 -9.08 7.44 14.90
C SER A 168 -8.97 8.04 16.31
N LYS A 169 -8.27 9.18 16.47
CA LYS A 169 -8.17 9.91 17.74
C LYS A 169 -9.48 10.62 18.11
N ASN A 170 -10.26 11.04 17.11
CA ASN A 170 -11.42 11.90 17.30
C ASN A 170 -12.74 11.25 16.85
N PHE A 171 -12.67 10.28 15.92
CA PHE A 171 -13.84 9.59 15.40
C PHE A 171 -14.06 8.23 16.08
N ASP A 172 -15.32 7.83 16.18
CA ASP A 172 -15.71 6.56 16.78
C ASP A 172 -15.38 5.38 15.87
N TYR A 173 -15.61 5.55 14.56
CA TYR A 173 -15.23 4.58 13.53
C TYR A 173 -14.61 5.28 12.33
N VAL A 174 -13.62 4.62 11.72
CA VAL A 174 -13.04 5.04 10.45
C VAL A 174 -13.02 3.84 9.52
N LEU A 175 -13.71 3.98 8.38
CA LEU A 175 -13.83 2.96 7.35
C LEU A 175 -12.93 3.32 6.17
N MET A 176 -12.46 2.31 5.44
CA MET A 176 -11.58 2.45 4.28
C MET A 176 -12.12 1.66 3.09
N ASP A 177 -12.08 2.26 1.90
CA ASP A 177 -12.47 1.66 0.61
C ASP A 177 -13.89 1.04 0.64
N VAL A 178 -14.88 1.82 1.11
CA VAL A 178 -16.27 1.40 1.31
C VAL A 178 -17.04 1.40 0.01
N LYS A 179 -17.50 0.21 -0.40
CA LYS A 179 -18.28 0.05 -1.63
C LYS A 179 -19.76 -0.20 -1.39
N LEU A 180 -20.06 -1.21 -0.58
CA LEU A 180 -21.42 -1.65 -0.27
C LEU A 180 -21.48 -2.35 1.07
N ASN A 181 -22.64 -2.34 1.72
CA ASN A 181 -22.84 -3.08 2.96
C ASN A 181 -22.89 -4.60 2.73
N ALA A 182 -22.41 -5.38 3.69
CA ALA A 182 -22.56 -6.83 3.67
C ALA A 182 -24.03 -7.24 3.81
N LEU A 183 -24.38 -8.39 3.22
CA LEU A 183 -25.73 -8.95 3.27
C LEU A 183 -26.12 -9.29 4.72
N SER A 184 -27.30 -8.83 5.14
CA SER A 184 -27.93 -9.21 6.40
C SER A 184 -29.17 -10.06 6.14
N GLY A 185 -29.02 -11.39 6.17
CA GLY A 185 -30.13 -12.32 5.90
C GLY A 185 -30.51 -12.43 4.42
N ASP A 186 -31.75 -12.89 4.14
CA ASP A 186 -32.22 -13.24 2.79
C ASP A 186 -32.64 -12.04 1.92
N GLU A 187 -32.64 -10.80 2.44
CA GLU A 187 -33.02 -9.61 1.67
C GLU A 187 -31.92 -8.52 1.75
N TRP A 188 -31.63 -7.87 0.61
CA TRP A 188 -30.79 -6.67 0.54
C TRP A 188 -31.54 -5.46 1.14
N ASP A 189 -31.83 -5.50 2.44
CA ASP A 189 -32.54 -4.42 3.14
C ASP A 189 -31.86 -4.07 4.48
N PRO A 190 -31.20 -2.90 4.61
CA PRO A 190 -31.01 -1.89 3.56
C PRO A 190 -30.02 -2.33 2.47
N PHE A 191 -30.21 -1.82 1.27
CA PHE A 191 -29.18 -1.78 0.23
C PHE A 191 -28.47 -0.43 0.29
N ILE A 192 -27.17 -0.41 0.59
CA ILE A 192 -26.35 0.81 0.63
C ILE A 192 -25.16 0.63 -0.29
N TYR A 193 -25.05 1.49 -1.30
CA TYR A 193 -24.01 1.43 -2.32
C TYR A 193 -23.40 2.81 -2.56
N PHE A 194 -22.07 2.87 -2.57
CA PHE A 194 -21.31 4.08 -2.84
C PHE A 194 -20.84 4.07 -4.30
N SER A 195 -21.06 5.18 -5.02
CA SER A 195 -20.59 5.34 -6.39
C SER A 195 -20.15 6.78 -6.65
N PRO A 196 -18.83 7.08 -6.68
CA PRO A 196 -17.72 6.12 -6.57
C PRO A 196 -17.59 5.50 -5.17
N ASP A 197 -16.80 4.43 -5.06
CA ASP A 197 -16.44 3.80 -3.78
C ASP A 197 -15.88 4.88 -2.84
N ALA A 198 -16.28 4.85 -1.57
CA ALA A 198 -15.86 5.85 -0.59
C ALA A 198 -14.50 5.47 0.03
N ASP A 199 -13.47 6.23 -0.31
CA ASP A 199 -12.09 6.02 0.11
C ASP A 199 -11.92 5.99 1.64
N ILE A 200 -12.45 7.00 2.33
CA ILE A 200 -12.53 7.05 3.80
C ILE A 200 -13.89 7.59 4.21
N ILE A 201 -14.52 6.92 5.18
CA ILE A 201 -15.67 7.43 5.92
C ILE A 201 -15.29 7.50 7.40
N ALA A 202 -15.44 8.67 8.02
CA ALA A 202 -15.19 8.85 9.45
C ALA A 202 -16.50 9.23 10.17
N VAL A 203 -16.83 8.47 11.22
CA VAL A 203 -18.12 8.53 11.92
C VAL A 203 -17.91 8.90 13.38
N ASN A 204 -18.64 9.91 13.86
CA ASN A 204 -18.83 10.20 15.27
C ASN A 204 -20.31 10.00 15.60
N GLU A 205 -20.64 8.87 16.22
CA GLU A 205 -22.03 8.49 16.50
C GLU A 205 -22.70 9.47 17.45
N ARG A 206 -21.97 9.92 18.48
CA ARG A 206 -22.53 10.78 19.54
C ARG A 206 -22.91 12.16 19.00
N GLU A 207 -22.13 12.67 18.06
CA GLU A 207 -22.36 13.97 17.44
C GLU A 207 -23.25 13.86 16.19
N ASN A 208 -23.69 12.65 15.82
CA ASN A 208 -24.33 12.36 14.54
C ASN A 208 -23.58 13.05 13.39
N HIS A 209 -22.26 12.87 13.36
CA HIS A 209 -21.39 13.57 12.41
C HIS A 209 -20.61 12.56 11.56
N ILE A 210 -20.74 12.67 10.24
CA ILE A 210 -20.14 11.76 9.27
C ILE A 210 -19.41 12.59 8.21
N ILE A 211 -18.13 12.28 8.00
CA ILE A 211 -17.33 12.91 6.94
C ILE A 211 -16.90 11.88 5.89
N GLY A 212 -16.88 12.30 4.63
CA GLY A 212 -16.34 11.53 3.52
C GLY A 212 -15.05 12.16 3.01
N ILE A 213 -14.01 11.38 2.77
CA ILE A 213 -12.72 11.88 2.25
C ILE A 213 -12.32 11.07 1.02
N GLU A 214 -12.26 11.75 -0.13
CA GLU A 214 -11.65 11.25 -1.36
C GLU A 214 -10.13 11.45 -1.28
N VAL A 215 -9.32 10.41 -1.50
CA VAL A 215 -7.88 10.44 -1.28
C VAL A 215 -7.14 10.17 -2.59
N LYS A 216 -6.24 11.09 -2.95
CA LYS A 216 -5.37 10.92 -4.11
C LYS A 216 -3.90 10.87 -3.72
N GLY A 217 -3.18 9.97 -4.38
CA GLY A 217 -1.73 9.88 -4.32
C GLY A 217 -1.09 10.08 -5.70
N TYR A 218 0.22 9.93 -5.72
CA TYR A 218 1.00 9.92 -6.94
C TYR A 218 1.02 8.50 -7.53
N ARG A 219 1.03 8.43 -8.86
CA ARG A 219 1.12 7.18 -9.61
C ARG A 219 2.29 7.26 -10.57
N SER A 220 2.91 6.12 -10.81
CA SER A 220 3.91 5.97 -11.87
C SER A 220 3.22 5.59 -13.16
N ASN A 221 3.35 6.41 -14.20
CA ASN A 221 2.87 6.08 -15.53
C ASN A 221 3.98 6.30 -16.56
N LYS A 222 4.26 5.28 -17.38
CA LYS A 222 5.23 5.33 -18.50
C LYS A 222 6.57 6.03 -18.20
N GLY A 223 7.19 5.78 -17.04
CA GLY A 223 8.49 6.41 -16.75
C GLY A 223 8.43 7.68 -15.88
N ILE A 224 7.23 8.22 -15.63
CA ILE A 224 7.03 9.53 -15.01
C ILE A 224 6.12 9.39 -13.79
N ILE A 225 6.54 9.95 -12.66
CA ILE A 225 5.70 10.14 -11.48
C ILE A 225 4.74 11.28 -11.76
N GLN A 226 3.44 11.00 -11.73
CA GLN A 226 2.39 11.98 -11.97
C GLN A 226 1.43 12.01 -10.77
N LYS A 227 1.03 13.22 -10.38
CA LYS A 227 -0.10 13.40 -9.47
C LYS A 227 -1.38 12.89 -10.16
N ALA A 228 -2.32 12.36 -9.37
CA ALA A 228 -3.64 12.06 -9.90
C ALA A 228 -4.27 13.30 -10.55
N ASN A 229 -5.15 13.10 -11.53
CA ASN A 229 -5.82 14.22 -12.19
C ASN A 229 -6.76 14.88 -11.19
N ILE A 230 -6.52 16.17 -10.91
CA ILE A 230 -7.32 16.90 -9.92
C ILE A 230 -8.76 17.13 -10.37
N TYR A 231 -9.04 17.22 -11.67
CA TYR A 231 -10.41 17.40 -12.17
C TYR A 231 -11.25 16.14 -11.94
N GLU A 232 -10.64 14.99 -12.18
CA GLU A 232 -11.23 13.68 -11.86
C GLU A 232 -11.47 13.57 -10.36
N ALA A 233 -10.47 13.91 -9.56
CA ALA A 233 -10.56 13.87 -8.10
C ALA A 233 -11.61 14.83 -7.51
N ILE A 234 -11.75 16.03 -8.06
CA ILE A 234 -12.82 16.97 -7.70
C ILE A 234 -14.18 16.38 -8.12
N GLY A 235 -14.29 15.79 -9.31
CA GLY A 235 -15.50 15.13 -9.76
C GLY A 235 -15.93 14.01 -8.82
N GLU A 236 -15.00 13.13 -8.43
CA GLU A 236 -15.24 12.02 -7.49
C GLU A 236 -15.63 12.54 -6.10
N ALA A 237 -14.92 13.53 -5.56
CA ALA A 237 -15.28 14.17 -4.30
C ALA A 237 -16.65 14.84 -4.35
N MET A 238 -17.00 15.54 -5.45
CA MET A 238 -18.32 16.15 -5.60
C MET A 238 -19.44 15.11 -5.62
N MET A 239 -19.20 13.90 -6.17
CA MET A 239 -20.17 12.80 -6.13
C MET A 239 -20.46 12.34 -4.70
N TYR A 240 -19.51 12.50 -3.76
CA TYR A 240 -19.78 12.17 -2.36
C TYR A 240 -20.89 13.03 -1.77
N LEU A 241 -21.08 14.27 -2.24
CA LEU A 241 -22.15 15.13 -1.75
C LEU A 241 -23.55 14.52 -1.95
N LEU A 242 -23.69 13.51 -2.80
CA LEU A 242 -24.93 12.77 -3.06
C LEU A 242 -24.86 11.28 -2.66
N ASN A 243 -23.74 10.82 -2.09
CA ASN A 243 -23.58 9.42 -1.68
C ASN A 243 -24.15 9.17 -0.27
N PRO A 244 -24.67 7.96 -0.01
CA PRO A 244 -24.72 6.79 -0.89
C PRO A 244 -26.06 6.67 -1.65
N TYR A 245 -26.10 5.80 -2.66
CA TYR A 245 -27.38 5.25 -3.12
C TYR A 245 -27.93 4.29 -2.06
N MET A 246 -29.17 4.52 -1.64
CA MET A 246 -29.79 3.75 -0.57
C MET A 246 -31.21 3.31 -0.92
N LYS A 247 -31.52 2.04 -0.63
CA LYS A 247 -32.89 1.53 -0.55
C LYS A 247 -33.10 0.93 0.83
N TYR A 248 -34.23 1.25 1.44
CA TYR A 248 -34.62 0.73 2.75
C TYR A 248 -36.12 0.49 2.79
N LYS A 249 -36.55 -0.72 3.16
CA LYS A 249 -37.97 -1.14 3.24
C LYS A 249 -38.77 -0.85 1.97
N GLY A 250 -38.15 -1.06 0.81
CA GLY A 250 -38.74 -0.81 -0.51
C GLY A 250 -38.73 0.66 -0.96
N GLU A 251 -38.31 1.59 -0.11
CA GLU A 251 -38.21 3.01 -0.44
C GLU A 251 -36.80 3.38 -0.89
N LYS A 252 -36.68 4.23 -1.92
CA LYS A 252 -35.41 4.85 -2.30
C LYS A 252 -35.18 6.06 -1.40
N ILE A 253 -34.04 6.09 -0.71
CA ILE A 253 -33.65 7.22 0.12
C ILE A 253 -32.70 8.09 -0.72
N GLU A 254 -33.08 9.35 -0.94
CA GLU A 254 -32.29 10.31 -1.74
C GLU A 254 -31.54 11.29 -0.84
N GLY A 255 -30.36 11.73 -1.29
CA GLY A 255 -29.48 12.63 -0.54
C GLY A 255 -28.25 11.90 0.00
N SER A 256 -27.53 12.54 0.90
CA SER A 256 -26.23 12.08 1.38
C SER A 256 -26.17 11.84 2.87
N ILE A 257 -25.28 10.94 3.28
CA ILE A 257 -24.93 10.73 4.69
C ILE A 257 -23.85 11.70 5.19
N PHE A 258 -23.11 12.35 4.30
CA PHE A 258 -21.91 13.09 4.67
C PHE A 258 -22.24 14.53 5.01
N ASP A 259 -21.97 14.95 6.25
CA ASP A 259 -22.05 16.34 6.69
C ASP A 259 -20.99 17.20 6.02
N GLU A 260 -19.79 16.64 5.85
CA GLU A 260 -18.65 17.27 5.21
C GLU A 260 -18.00 16.31 4.22
N VAL A 261 -17.55 16.87 3.11
CA VAL A 261 -16.81 16.13 2.07
C VAL A 261 -15.46 16.78 1.87
N TRP A 262 -14.42 15.97 1.85
CA TRP A 262 -13.04 16.41 1.72
C TRP A 262 -12.36 15.75 0.52
N LEU A 263 -11.48 16.51 -0.13
CA LEU A 263 -10.49 15.98 -1.07
C LEU A 263 -9.10 16.09 -0.44
N CYS A 264 -8.38 14.96 -0.39
CA CYS A 264 -7.06 14.87 0.20
C CYS A 264 -5.98 14.58 -0.83
N TYR A 265 -4.89 15.36 -0.78
CA TYR A 265 -3.62 15.10 -1.47
C TYR A 265 -2.47 15.04 -0.46
N PRO A 266 -1.27 14.57 -0.84
CA PRO A 266 -0.12 14.54 0.06
C PRO A 266 0.24 15.93 0.61
N TYR A 267 0.34 16.95 -0.25
CA TYR A 267 0.89 18.26 0.08
C TYR A 267 -0.02 19.41 -0.36
N LYS A 268 0.11 20.57 0.28
CA LYS A 268 -0.59 21.82 -0.06
C LYS A 268 -0.30 22.28 -1.48
N ARG A 269 0.95 22.13 -1.92
CA ARG A 269 1.38 22.49 -3.29
C ARG A 269 0.58 21.77 -4.38
N ASP A 270 0.01 20.61 -4.07
CA ASP A 270 -0.75 19.81 -5.04
C ASP A 270 -2.03 20.53 -5.51
N PHE A 271 -2.49 21.52 -4.73
CA PHE A 271 -3.68 22.34 -4.98
C PHE A 271 -3.38 23.70 -5.63
N GLU A 272 -2.12 24.11 -5.77
CA GLU A 272 -1.75 25.48 -6.18
C GLU A 272 -2.25 25.86 -7.57
N ASP A 273 -2.24 24.92 -8.51
CA ASP A 273 -2.62 25.13 -9.91
C ASP A 273 -4.13 25.43 -10.10
N PHE A 274 -4.96 25.24 -9.07
CA PHE A 274 -6.42 25.20 -9.21
C PHE A 274 -7.21 26.03 -8.19
N LYS A 275 -6.58 27.03 -7.57
CA LYS A 275 -7.18 27.89 -6.52
C LYS A 275 -8.60 28.38 -6.85
N ARG A 276 -8.88 28.75 -8.11
CA ARG A 276 -10.20 29.24 -8.54
C ARG A 276 -11.30 28.19 -8.52
N VAL A 277 -11.02 26.96 -8.98
CA VAL A 277 -12.01 25.86 -8.96
C VAL A 277 -12.29 25.44 -7.51
N ILE A 278 -11.26 25.51 -6.68
CA ILE A 278 -11.31 25.19 -5.25
C ILE A 278 -12.18 26.20 -4.48
N GLU A 279 -12.13 27.48 -4.81
CA GLU A 279 -12.90 28.52 -4.12
C GLU A 279 -14.42 28.33 -4.28
N ILE A 280 -14.88 27.76 -5.39
CA ILE A 280 -16.31 27.66 -5.73
C ILE A 280 -16.96 26.33 -5.33
N THR A 281 -16.20 25.31 -4.93
CA THR A 281 -16.76 24.01 -4.55
C THR A 281 -17.04 23.92 -3.05
N PRO A 282 -18.13 23.26 -2.61
CA PRO A 282 -18.44 23.11 -1.19
C PRO A 282 -17.54 22.08 -0.47
N ILE A 283 -16.68 21.36 -1.20
CA ILE A 283 -15.75 20.38 -0.64
C ILE A 283 -14.56 21.06 0.06
N GLY A 284 -14.13 20.45 1.17
CA GLY A 284 -12.93 20.82 1.90
C GLY A 284 -11.69 20.27 1.22
N LEU A 285 -10.54 20.91 1.47
CA LEU A 285 -9.25 20.47 1.00
C LEU A 285 -8.32 20.16 2.16
N LEU A 286 -7.73 18.98 2.10
CA LEU A 286 -6.85 18.45 3.11
C LEU A 286 -5.50 18.08 2.49
N SER A 287 -4.41 18.49 3.13
CA SER A 287 -3.11 17.85 2.94
C SER A 287 -2.92 16.80 4.01
N ALA A 288 -2.55 15.59 3.61
CA ALA A 288 -2.27 14.48 4.52
C ALA A 288 -1.15 14.81 5.52
N TYR A 289 -0.17 15.63 5.12
CA TYR A 289 1.03 15.92 5.91
C TYR A 289 1.12 17.36 6.43
N GLU A 290 0.35 18.28 5.86
CA GLU A 290 0.41 19.72 6.19
C GLU A 290 -0.94 20.26 6.69
N GLY A 291 -1.93 19.39 6.84
CA GLY A 291 -3.24 19.69 7.44
C GLY A 291 -4.21 20.41 6.51
N VAL A 292 -5.19 21.08 7.10
CA VAL A 292 -6.30 21.73 6.36
C VAL A 292 -5.76 22.83 5.44
N VAL A 293 -6.19 22.78 4.18
CA VAL A 293 -5.93 23.81 3.15
C VAL A 293 -7.15 24.72 3.02
N LYS A 294 -8.35 24.13 2.93
CA LYS A 294 -9.64 24.81 2.89
C LYS A 294 -10.63 23.99 3.73
N ARG A 295 -11.41 24.63 4.59
CA ARG A 295 -12.50 23.94 5.30
C ARG A 295 -13.67 23.67 4.34
N PRO A 296 -14.37 22.53 4.47
CA PRO A 296 -15.58 22.25 3.72
C PRO A 296 -16.68 23.20 4.17
N GLU A 297 -17.63 23.42 3.28
CA GLU A 297 -18.94 23.94 3.65
C GLU A 297 -19.84 22.77 4.08
N LYS A 298 -20.91 23.08 4.81
CA LYS A 298 -21.91 22.06 5.15
C LYS A 298 -22.51 21.51 3.86
N ASN A 299 -22.55 20.19 3.72
CA ASN A 299 -23.15 19.57 2.54
C ASN A 299 -24.66 19.91 2.47
N PRO A 300 -25.14 20.57 1.41
CA PRO A 300 -26.54 20.98 1.29
C PRO A 300 -27.49 19.81 1.03
N PHE A 301 -26.98 18.64 0.64
CA PHE A 301 -27.78 17.46 0.30
C PHE A 301 -27.84 16.41 1.41
N VAL A 302 -27.40 16.75 2.62
CA VAL A 302 -27.48 15.85 3.79
C VAL A 302 -28.94 15.46 4.03
N ASN A 303 -29.16 14.15 4.13
CA ASN A 303 -30.44 13.58 4.54
C ASN A 303 -30.26 12.87 5.89
N GLU A 304 -30.84 13.44 6.95
CA GLU A 304 -30.77 12.87 8.31
C GLU A 304 -31.35 11.45 8.37
N ARG A 305 -32.38 11.14 7.57
CA ARG A 305 -32.93 9.79 7.50
C ARG A 305 -31.93 8.80 6.91
N ALA A 306 -31.18 9.21 5.88
CA ALA A 306 -30.11 8.39 5.31
C ALA A 306 -29.01 8.14 6.35
N LYS A 307 -28.64 9.16 7.14
CA LYS A 307 -27.65 9.04 8.22
C LYS A 307 -28.11 8.06 9.30
N GLU A 308 -29.36 8.19 9.76
CA GLU A 308 -29.96 7.26 10.72
C GLU A 308 -29.86 5.81 10.22
N ILE A 309 -30.33 5.54 9.00
CA ILE A 309 -30.30 4.18 8.42
C ILE A 309 -28.85 3.68 8.32
N PHE A 310 -27.91 4.52 7.87
CA PHE A 310 -26.51 4.14 7.79
C PHE A 310 -25.91 3.80 9.17
N LEU A 311 -26.18 4.62 10.19
CA LEU A 311 -25.67 4.42 11.55
C LEU A 311 -26.29 3.19 12.23
N GLU A 312 -27.59 2.96 12.07
CA GLU A 312 -28.28 1.76 12.57
C GLU A 312 -27.72 0.47 11.96
N ASN A 313 -27.21 0.55 10.73
CA ASN A 313 -26.70 -0.59 9.98
C ASN A 313 -25.17 -0.61 9.89
N LEU A 314 -24.46 0.16 10.71
CA LEU A 314 -23.00 0.28 10.64
C LEU A 314 -22.27 -1.06 10.82
N SER A 315 -22.88 -2.01 11.54
CA SER A 315 -22.36 -3.37 11.73
C SER A 315 -22.21 -4.14 10.41
N THR A 316 -23.05 -3.85 9.41
CA THR A 316 -22.95 -4.46 8.07
C THR A 316 -21.72 -4.00 7.28
N PHE A 317 -21.03 -2.96 7.75
CA PHE A 317 -19.77 -2.46 7.17
C PHE A 317 -18.53 -2.88 7.96
N ARG A 318 -18.64 -3.82 8.91
CA ARG A 318 -17.55 -4.22 9.81
C ARG A 318 -16.23 -4.56 9.09
N SER A 319 -16.29 -5.19 7.91
CA SER A 319 -15.10 -5.53 7.12
C SER A 319 -14.31 -4.32 6.62
N TYR A 320 -14.95 -3.15 6.49
CA TYR A 320 -14.31 -1.91 6.06
C TYR A 320 -13.76 -1.08 7.21
N ILE A 321 -14.11 -1.39 8.46
CA ILE A 321 -13.66 -0.63 9.63
C ILE A 321 -12.18 -0.93 9.89
N GLN A 322 -11.35 0.10 9.77
CA GLN A 322 -9.89 0.01 9.94
C GLN A 322 -9.37 0.85 11.12
N GLY A 323 -10.24 1.62 11.78
CA GLY A 323 -9.86 2.45 12.92
C GLY A 323 -11.06 3.05 13.67
N GLY A 324 -10.77 3.97 14.59
CA GLY A 324 -11.73 4.65 15.44
C GLY A 324 -11.73 4.18 16.90
N ARG A 325 -12.15 5.06 17.81
CA ARG A 325 -12.16 4.82 19.27
C ARG A 325 -13.03 3.64 19.70
N LYS A 326 -14.03 3.27 18.89
CA LYS A 326 -15.01 2.22 19.18
C LYS A 326 -14.87 1.01 18.26
N MET A 327 -13.84 0.92 17.43
CA MET A 327 -13.66 -0.16 16.44
C MET A 327 -13.94 -1.58 17.00
N HIS A 328 -13.58 -1.87 18.24
CA HIS A 328 -13.78 -3.18 18.88
C HIS A 328 -15.20 -3.44 19.41
N LYS A 329 -16.12 -2.48 19.34
CA LYS A 329 -17.46 -2.56 19.94
C LYS A 329 -18.55 -3.03 18.98
N ILE A 330 -18.28 -3.07 17.68
CA ILE A 330 -19.21 -3.61 16.69
C ILE A 330 -19.07 -5.15 16.72
N VAL A 331 -19.99 -5.81 17.44
CA VAL A 331 -20.11 -7.28 17.51
C VAL A 331 -21.09 -7.73 16.46
#